data_AF-A0A1E3ZVH8-F1
#
_entry.id   AF-A0A1E3ZVH8-F1
#
_cell.length_a   1.000
_cell.length_b   1.000
_cell.length_c   1.000
_cell.angle_alpha   90.00
_cell.angle_beta   90.00
_cell.angle_gamma   90.00
#
_symmetry.space_group_name_H-M   'P 1'
#
loop_
_entity.id
_entity.type
_entity.pdbx_description
1 polymer ?
#
loop_
_entity_poly.entity_id
_entity_poly.type
_entity_poly.pdbx_seq_one_letter_code
_entity_poly.pdbx_strand_id
1 'polypeptide(L)'
;MLKANSFLYKMKRQNYIRLSLWAVLLLGAGLWSCDSAKKTFNSGVRKFKDGEYDLAIKDFNAALEASYEVKEANRFIAESYRLSNRFREAIPYFKKVVEEEPDNADARFQYAYALKTAGQYDEAKEYFLAAANLANAPENMKSRALREVEILKIMDRIALKKPEFEVENLPVNTPGAEFGPAVVGQELMFSSSRKQKTYKNNGQQMLGIYKIGFGEDPTRMLPGNAALFSQQIFDPEANEGSPAFSPDGKTLVFARGNTGKKRGTTDVKLYMSRNVNGQWSEPRYLPVNDSLAWDGSPAFSRDGKTLYFASNRKGGFGGIDLYSTNMDASGRFSRPVNMGASINTAGDEMFPYVSPDNKLYFASDGHPGLGKLDIFVATRSQGVIAIENMGIPFNTPQDDFGLVFLDDESGFFSSNREGGKGDDDIYYFYVPETETDRPVVADKPEDPATPLIEAHAGDPVRIHVLGVSNEQNGMFSVEKHEWPIEPFMRGADLISVVEFSGSETIDAFLPSAGGMYRMPGDYVYSNQRLPYSQSGQWGYVRVLPTGDTRLLPLTGASAGAKSAEVEQPAAHAIPVASK
;
A
#
# COMPACT_ATOMS: atom_id res chain seq x y z
N MET A 1 -97.82 2.04 8.87
CA MET A 1 -96.77 2.12 7.82
C MET A 1 -95.93 3.42 7.84
N LEU A 2 -96.43 4.58 8.30
CA LEU A 2 -95.68 5.85 8.23
C LEU A 2 -94.53 6.05 9.26
N LYS A 3 -94.53 5.33 10.39
CA LYS A 3 -93.46 5.47 11.41
C LYS A 3 -92.18 4.65 11.12
N ALA A 4 -92.25 3.58 10.32
CA ALA A 4 -91.09 2.75 10.00
C ALA A 4 -90.16 3.38 8.94
N ASN A 5 -90.72 4.14 7.99
CA ASN A 5 -89.93 4.79 6.92
C ASN A 5 -89.07 5.98 7.41
N SER A 6 -89.50 6.69 8.46
CA SER A 6 -88.75 7.81 9.05
C SER A 6 -87.48 7.34 9.79
N PHE A 7 -87.53 6.18 10.43
CA PHE A 7 -86.40 5.61 11.17
C PHE A 7 -85.31 5.10 10.23
N LEU A 8 -85.69 4.37 9.16
CA LEU A 8 -84.78 3.90 8.11
C LEU A 8 -84.10 5.04 7.34
N TYR A 9 -84.80 6.17 7.12
CA TYR A 9 -84.23 7.34 6.45
C TYR A 9 -83.21 8.09 7.33
N LYS A 10 -83.47 8.24 8.64
CA LYS A 10 -82.52 8.82 9.59
C LYS A 10 -81.26 7.97 9.76
N MET A 11 -81.40 6.64 9.79
CA MET A 11 -80.27 5.71 9.95
C MET A 11 -79.37 5.70 8.71
N LYS A 12 -79.94 5.72 7.49
CA LYS A 12 -79.16 5.84 6.24
C LYS A 12 -78.43 7.18 6.18
N ARG A 13 -79.06 8.30 6.53
CA ARG A 13 -78.43 9.64 6.51
C ARG A 13 -77.28 9.77 7.51
N GLN A 14 -77.39 9.21 8.71
CA GLN A 14 -76.28 9.16 9.68
C GLN A 14 -75.11 8.30 9.19
N ASN A 15 -75.37 7.17 8.52
CA ASN A 15 -74.33 6.33 7.95
C ASN A 15 -73.62 7.01 6.76
N TYR A 16 -74.35 7.73 5.89
CA TYR A 16 -73.74 8.54 4.83
C TYR A 16 -72.88 9.67 5.38
N ILE A 17 -73.35 10.40 6.40
CA ILE A 17 -72.57 11.48 7.04
C ILE A 17 -71.29 10.93 7.70
N ARG A 18 -71.37 9.77 8.36
CA ARG A 18 -70.19 9.08 8.94
C ARG A 18 -69.24 8.61 7.85
N LEU A 19 -69.71 7.98 6.76
CA LEU A 19 -68.85 7.59 5.64
C LEU A 19 -68.17 8.80 4.96
N SER A 20 -68.88 9.91 4.79
CA SER A 20 -68.29 11.14 4.23
C SER A 20 -67.30 11.82 5.18
N LEU A 21 -67.52 11.76 6.50
CA LEU A 21 -66.55 12.24 7.50
C LEU A 21 -65.28 11.37 7.52
N TRP A 22 -65.42 10.06 7.43
CA TRP A 22 -64.28 9.15 7.27
C TRP A 22 -63.56 9.37 5.94
N ALA A 23 -64.27 9.59 4.84
CA ALA A 23 -63.65 9.90 3.55
C ALA A 23 -62.90 11.25 3.57
N VAL A 24 -63.45 12.30 4.21
CA VAL A 24 -62.78 13.60 4.36
C VAL A 24 -61.60 13.52 5.34
N LEU A 25 -61.69 12.74 6.42
CA LEU A 25 -60.56 12.48 7.33
C LEU A 25 -59.46 11.65 6.65
N LEU A 26 -59.81 10.66 5.84
CA LEU A 26 -58.85 9.85 5.06
C LEU A 26 -58.20 10.68 3.94
N LEU A 27 -58.96 11.55 3.25
CA LEU A 27 -58.43 12.51 2.27
C LEU A 27 -57.52 13.56 2.93
N GLY A 28 -57.92 14.08 4.11
CA GLY A 28 -57.11 15.02 4.88
C GLY A 28 -55.81 14.41 5.39
N ALA A 29 -55.86 13.17 5.91
CA ALA A 29 -54.69 12.42 6.34
C ALA A 29 -53.74 12.09 5.17
N GLY A 30 -54.29 11.73 4.00
CA GLY A 30 -53.50 11.48 2.79
C GLY A 30 -52.78 12.74 2.26
N LEU A 31 -53.45 13.90 2.28
CA LEU A 31 -52.85 15.18 1.87
C LEU A 31 -51.75 15.66 2.82
N TRP A 32 -51.94 15.49 4.14
CA TRP A 32 -50.92 15.85 5.14
C TRP A 32 -49.70 14.91 5.12
N SER A 33 -49.92 13.61 4.89
CA SER A 33 -48.85 12.63 4.75
C SER A 33 -47.96 12.91 3.54
N CYS A 34 -48.56 13.28 2.40
CA CYS A 34 -47.82 13.61 1.17
C CYS A 34 -46.99 14.89 1.31
N ASP A 35 -47.52 15.94 1.96
CA ASP A 35 -46.78 17.20 2.18
C ASP A 35 -45.59 17.01 3.15
N SER A 36 -45.76 16.16 4.17
CA SER A 36 -44.67 15.76 5.07
C SER A 36 -43.58 15.00 4.34
N ALA A 37 -43.93 13.99 3.52
CA ALA A 37 -42.98 13.19 2.76
C ALA A 37 -42.18 14.04 1.75
N LYS A 38 -42.85 14.96 1.06
CA LYS A 38 -42.21 15.94 0.18
C LYS A 38 -41.22 16.83 0.90
N LYS A 39 -41.56 17.32 2.09
CA LYS A 39 -40.67 18.16 2.90
C LYS A 39 -39.42 17.37 3.33
N THR A 40 -39.59 16.11 3.76
CA THR A 40 -38.50 15.22 4.13
C THR A 40 -37.59 14.93 2.95
N PHE A 41 -38.14 14.59 1.78
CA PHE A 41 -37.35 14.37 0.56
C PHE A 41 -36.52 15.60 0.18
N ASN A 42 -37.13 16.80 0.18
CA ASN A 42 -36.43 18.05 -0.12
C ASN A 42 -35.34 18.40 0.91
N SER A 43 -35.54 18.01 2.17
CA SER A 43 -34.49 18.10 3.20
C SER A 43 -33.32 17.16 2.87
N GLY A 44 -33.60 15.92 2.47
CA GLY A 44 -32.59 14.96 2.01
C GLY A 44 -31.77 15.49 0.84
N VAL A 45 -32.42 16.06 -0.18
CA VAL A 45 -31.73 16.68 -1.34
C VAL A 45 -30.80 17.81 -0.91
N ARG A 46 -31.19 18.62 0.10
CA ARG A 46 -30.34 19.69 0.62
C ARG A 46 -29.10 19.12 1.31
N LYS A 47 -29.30 18.18 2.23
CA LYS A 47 -28.22 17.50 2.97
C LYS A 47 -27.23 16.80 2.05
N PHE A 48 -27.75 16.13 1.01
CA PHE A 48 -26.93 15.51 -0.04
C PHE A 48 -26.02 16.54 -0.73
N LYS A 49 -26.57 17.69 -1.13
CA LYS A 49 -25.79 18.77 -1.76
C LYS A 49 -24.76 19.40 -0.83
N ASP A 50 -25.01 19.32 0.49
CA ASP A 50 -24.10 19.82 1.51
C ASP A 50 -23.07 18.75 1.95
N GLY A 51 -23.08 17.56 1.35
CA GLY A 51 -22.16 16.46 1.67
C GLY A 51 -22.47 15.74 3.00
N GLU A 52 -23.65 15.99 3.58
CA GLU A 52 -24.13 15.36 4.81
C GLU A 52 -24.84 14.02 4.48
N TYR A 53 -24.12 13.09 3.86
CA TYR A 53 -24.71 11.89 3.24
C TYR A 53 -25.44 10.97 4.23
N ASP A 54 -24.91 10.76 5.43
CA ASP A 54 -25.59 9.96 6.48
C ASP A 54 -26.95 10.56 6.87
N LEU A 55 -27.02 11.89 7.00
CA LEU A 55 -28.27 12.57 7.29
C LEU A 55 -29.22 12.59 6.09
N ALA A 56 -28.69 12.61 4.87
CA ALA A 56 -29.48 12.53 3.64
C ALA A 56 -30.12 11.15 3.48
N ILE A 57 -29.37 10.07 3.72
CA ILE A 57 -29.86 8.68 3.69
C ILE A 57 -31.05 8.50 4.65
N LYS A 58 -30.97 9.04 5.88
CA LYS A 58 -32.07 9.00 6.85
C LYS A 58 -33.35 9.65 6.30
N ASP A 59 -33.24 10.81 5.68
CA ASP A 59 -34.39 11.51 5.09
C ASP A 59 -34.96 10.75 3.88
N PHE A 60 -34.10 10.20 3.01
CA PHE A 60 -34.55 9.45 1.84
C PHE A 60 -35.17 8.10 2.22
N ASN A 61 -34.68 7.41 3.24
CA ASN A 61 -35.33 6.20 3.76
C ASN A 61 -36.72 6.50 4.30
N ALA A 62 -36.90 7.59 5.03
CA ALA A 62 -38.23 8.02 5.47
C ALA A 62 -39.15 8.38 4.28
N ALA A 63 -38.62 8.93 3.19
CA ALA A 63 -39.37 9.15 1.95
C ALA A 63 -39.76 7.82 1.27
N LEU A 64 -38.87 6.83 1.25
CA LEU A 64 -39.16 5.48 0.75
C LEU A 64 -40.28 4.80 1.56
N GLU A 65 -40.24 4.88 2.89
CA GLU A 65 -41.30 4.35 3.77
C GLU A 65 -42.66 5.00 3.47
N ALA A 66 -42.65 6.30 3.14
CA ALA A 66 -43.84 7.04 2.71
C ALA A 66 -44.22 6.83 1.23
N SER A 67 -43.49 5.97 0.49
CA SER A 67 -43.68 5.73 -0.95
C SER A 67 -43.63 7.02 -1.80
N TYR A 68 -42.82 8.00 -1.40
CA TYR A 68 -42.69 9.29 -2.07
C TYR A 68 -41.39 9.38 -2.87
N GLU A 69 -41.46 9.71 -4.17
CA GLU A 69 -40.31 9.81 -5.09
C GLU A 69 -39.37 8.61 -4.97
N VAL A 70 -39.94 7.40 -4.94
CA VAL A 70 -39.24 6.14 -4.59
C VAL A 70 -37.98 5.94 -5.43
N LYS A 71 -38.09 6.20 -6.72
CA LYS A 71 -37.02 6.08 -7.69
C LYS A 71 -35.85 7.02 -7.38
N GLU A 72 -36.13 8.32 -7.26
CA GLU A 72 -35.14 9.34 -6.97
C GLU A 72 -34.54 9.14 -5.57
N ALA A 73 -35.34 8.70 -4.58
CA ALA A 73 -34.86 8.38 -3.25
C ALA A 73 -33.85 7.23 -3.27
N ASN A 74 -34.13 6.12 -3.99
CA ASN A 74 -33.14 5.04 -4.17
C ASN A 74 -31.86 5.56 -4.82
N ARG A 75 -31.97 6.41 -5.86
CA ARG A 75 -30.81 7.00 -6.53
C ARG A 75 -29.95 7.84 -5.58
N PHE A 76 -30.59 8.71 -4.79
CA PHE A 76 -29.86 9.52 -3.82
C PHE A 76 -29.24 8.70 -2.70
N ILE A 77 -29.89 7.61 -2.25
CA ILE A 77 -29.31 6.72 -1.23
C ILE A 77 -28.08 6.00 -1.79
N ALA A 78 -28.18 5.41 -3.00
CA ALA A 78 -27.05 4.76 -3.65
C ALA A 78 -25.84 5.70 -3.80
N GLU A 79 -26.08 6.91 -4.31
CA GLU A 79 -25.04 7.93 -4.46
C GLU A 79 -24.50 8.43 -3.12
N SER A 80 -25.34 8.54 -2.09
CA SER A 80 -24.91 8.94 -0.75
C SER A 80 -23.93 7.94 -0.17
N TYR A 81 -24.24 6.64 -0.29
CA TYR A 81 -23.34 5.56 0.11
C TYR A 81 -22.03 5.60 -0.69
N ARG A 82 -22.11 5.72 -2.02
CA ARG A 82 -20.94 5.84 -2.91
C ARG A 82 -20.03 7.01 -2.53
N LEU A 83 -20.59 8.21 -2.37
CA LEU A 83 -19.84 9.45 -2.08
C LEU A 83 -19.31 9.54 -0.64
N SER A 84 -19.73 8.63 0.24
CA SER A 84 -19.19 8.47 1.60
C SER A 84 -18.36 7.20 1.77
N ASN A 85 -17.86 6.64 0.66
CA ASN A 85 -17.02 5.43 0.59
C ASN A 85 -17.66 4.13 1.11
N ARG A 86 -18.99 4.07 1.21
CA ARG A 86 -19.76 2.92 1.70
C ARG A 86 -20.34 2.10 0.54
N PHE A 87 -19.47 1.61 -0.34
CA PHE A 87 -19.88 1.02 -1.63
C PHE A 87 -20.72 -0.25 -1.47
N ARG A 88 -20.39 -1.11 -0.49
CA ARG A 88 -21.14 -2.36 -0.28
C ARG A 88 -22.60 -2.08 0.08
N GLU A 89 -22.85 -1.07 0.89
CA GLU A 89 -24.21 -0.66 1.28
C GLU A 89 -24.98 -0.02 0.12
N ALA A 90 -24.29 0.47 -0.91
CA ALA A 90 -24.91 1.05 -2.10
C ALA A 90 -25.52 -0.02 -3.04
N ILE A 91 -25.00 -1.25 -3.03
CA ILE A 91 -25.38 -2.36 -3.92
C ILE A 91 -26.91 -2.55 -4.04
N PRO A 92 -27.69 -2.73 -2.95
CA PRO A 92 -29.12 -2.97 -3.06
C PRO A 92 -29.90 -1.78 -3.67
N TYR A 93 -29.39 -0.56 -3.53
CA TYR A 93 -30.03 0.64 -4.07
C TYR A 93 -29.64 0.86 -5.53
N PHE A 94 -28.37 0.68 -5.89
CA PHE A 94 -27.94 0.70 -7.28
C PHE A 94 -28.64 -0.37 -8.11
N LYS A 95 -28.82 -1.57 -7.55
CA LYS A 95 -29.58 -2.66 -8.20
C LYS A 95 -30.98 -2.19 -8.62
N LYS A 96 -31.73 -1.54 -7.72
CA LYS A 96 -33.05 -0.98 -8.03
C LYS A 96 -32.97 0.09 -9.12
N VAL A 97 -31.97 0.97 -9.04
CA VAL A 97 -31.78 2.04 -10.04
C VAL A 97 -31.52 1.45 -11.43
N VAL A 98 -30.67 0.43 -11.56
CA VAL A 98 -30.38 -0.19 -12.87
C VAL A 98 -31.55 -1.04 -13.41
N GLU A 99 -32.39 -1.59 -12.54
CA GLU A 99 -33.62 -2.29 -12.93
C GLU A 99 -34.70 -1.32 -13.45
N GLU A 100 -34.82 -0.14 -12.84
CA GLU A 100 -35.78 0.91 -13.25
C GLU A 100 -35.27 1.78 -14.41
N GLU A 101 -33.96 1.99 -14.51
CA GLU A 101 -33.30 2.78 -15.55
C GLU A 101 -32.22 1.96 -16.26
N PRO A 102 -32.60 0.95 -17.06
CA PRO A 102 -31.62 0.12 -17.76
C PRO A 102 -30.69 0.94 -18.67
N ASP A 103 -31.16 2.05 -19.27
CA ASP A 103 -30.32 2.85 -20.17
C ASP A 103 -29.44 3.89 -19.44
N ASN A 104 -29.38 3.86 -18.10
CA ASN A 104 -28.51 4.73 -17.33
C ASN A 104 -27.10 4.12 -17.19
N ALA A 105 -26.20 4.56 -18.09
CA ALA A 105 -24.81 4.10 -18.12
C ALA A 105 -24.03 4.39 -16.84
N ASP A 106 -24.27 5.54 -16.21
CA ASP A 106 -23.60 5.90 -14.95
C ASP A 106 -24.03 4.97 -13.82
N ALA A 107 -25.33 4.74 -13.66
CA ALA A 107 -25.85 3.82 -12.65
C ALA A 107 -25.31 2.39 -12.84
N ARG A 108 -25.22 1.90 -14.08
CA ARG A 108 -24.60 0.58 -14.38
C ARG A 108 -23.12 0.56 -14.01
N PHE A 109 -22.38 1.60 -14.36
CA PHE A 109 -20.96 1.72 -14.02
C PHE A 109 -20.75 1.72 -12.50
N GLN A 110 -21.50 2.54 -11.76
CA GLN A 110 -21.38 2.60 -10.30
C GLN A 110 -21.83 1.30 -9.63
N TYR A 111 -22.86 0.63 -10.16
CA TYR A 111 -23.28 -0.68 -9.67
C TYR A 111 -22.18 -1.73 -9.87
N ALA A 112 -21.61 -1.81 -11.07
CA ALA A 112 -20.48 -2.69 -11.37
C ALA A 112 -19.29 -2.44 -10.43
N TYR A 113 -18.99 -1.17 -10.16
CA TYR A 113 -17.92 -0.80 -9.25
C TYR A 113 -18.23 -1.23 -7.81
N ALA A 114 -19.46 -1.03 -7.33
CA ALA A 114 -19.87 -1.51 -6.01
C ALA A 114 -19.76 -3.05 -5.88
N LEU A 115 -20.18 -3.79 -6.92
CA LEU A 115 -20.00 -5.25 -7.00
C LEU A 115 -18.53 -5.66 -6.94
N LYS A 116 -17.64 -4.96 -7.65
CA LYS A 116 -16.18 -5.17 -7.58
C LYS A 116 -15.68 -5.03 -6.14
N THR A 117 -16.07 -3.98 -5.42
CA THR A 117 -15.64 -3.76 -4.01
C THR A 117 -16.16 -4.82 -3.03
N ALA A 118 -17.18 -5.57 -3.42
CA ALA A 118 -17.73 -6.70 -2.68
C ALA A 118 -17.14 -8.05 -3.11
N GLY A 119 -16.14 -8.06 -4.00
CA GLY A 119 -15.55 -9.29 -4.55
C GLY A 119 -16.43 -10.03 -5.56
N GLN A 120 -17.54 -9.43 -6.00
CA GLN A 120 -18.47 -10.03 -6.97
C GLN A 120 -18.03 -9.78 -8.41
N TYR A 121 -16.82 -10.25 -8.76
CA TYR A 121 -16.11 -9.85 -9.97
C TYR A 121 -16.78 -10.28 -11.28
N ASP A 122 -17.39 -11.45 -11.32
CA ASP A 122 -18.07 -11.92 -12.54
C ASP A 122 -19.27 -11.03 -12.89
N GLU A 123 -20.11 -10.73 -11.90
CA GLU A 123 -21.25 -9.82 -12.07
C GLU A 123 -20.79 -8.40 -12.36
N ALA A 124 -19.75 -7.92 -11.67
CA ALA A 124 -19.14 -6.62 -11.94
C ALA A 124 -18.69 -6.49 -13.41
N LYS A 125 -18.02 -7.51 -13.95
CA LYS A 125 -17.55 -7.55 -15.34
C LYS A 125 -18.70 -7.44 -16.33
N GLU A 126 -19.81 -8.13 -16.09
CA GLU A 126 -21.00 -8.07 -16.94
C GLU A 126 -21.59 -6.66 -16.96
N TYR A 127 -21.73 -6.01 -15.80
CA TYR A 127 -22.30 -4.66 -15.72
C TYR A 127 -21.36 -3.57 -16.25
N PHE A 128 -20.04 -3.70 -16.10
CA PHE A 128 -19.10 -2.79 -16.77
C PHE A 128 -19.21 -2.90 -18.30
N LEU A 129 -19.26 -4.12 -18.83
CA LEU A 129 -19.44 -4.34 -20.27
C LEU A 129 -20.79 -3.80 -20.76
N ALA A 130 -21.86 -4.02 -19.99
CA ALA A 130 -23.19 -3.49 -20.29
C ALA A 130 -23.24 -1.96 -20.24
N ALA A 131 -22.48 -1.31 -19.34
CA ALA A 131 -22.35 0.14 -19.29
C ALA A 131 -21.59 0.67 -20.53
N ALA A 132 -20.48 0.00 -20.92
CA ALA A 132 -19.68 0.39 -22.08
C ALA A 132 -20.44 0.29 -23.41
N ASN A 133 -21.33 -0.70 -23.53
CA ASN A 133 -22.10 -0.97 -24.75
C ASN A 133 -23.32 -0.07 -24.94
N LEU A 134 -23.67 0.76 -23.96
CA LEU A 134 -24.80 1.69 -24.10
C LEU A 134 -24.47 2.80 -25.11
N ALA A 135 -25.39 3.01 -26.06
CA ALA A 135 -25.20 3.99 -27.14
C ALA A 135 -25.05 5.43 -26.61
N ASN A 136 -25.74 5.76 -25.51
CA ASN A 136 -25.72 7.06 -24.84
C ASN A 136 -24.56 7.24 -23.83
N ALA A 137 -23.73 6.21 -23.59
CA ALA A 137 -22.64 6.31 -22.64
C ALA A 137 -21.54 7.27 -23.13
N PRO A 138 -21.04 8.19 -22.28
CA PRO A 138 -19.89 9.05 -22.61
C PRO A 138 -18.62 8.24 -22.93
N GLU A 139 -17.82 8.69 -23.89
CA GLU A 139 -16.63 7.94 -24.36
C GLU A 139 -15.58 7.70 -23.27
N ASN A 140 -15.39 8.67 -22.38
CA ASN A 140 -14.50 8.53 -21.22
C ASN A 140 -15.01 7.45 -20.25
N MET A 141 -16.33 7.33 -20.05
CA MET A 141 -16.93 6.29 -19.23
C MET A 141 -16.79 4.91 -19.88
N LYS A 142 -17.01 4.80 -21.20
CA LYS A 142 -16.78 3.56 -21.95
C LYS A 142 -15.34 3.08 -21.80
N SER A 143 -14.39 3.99 -21.99
CA SER A 143 -12.96 3.69 -21.83
C SER A 143 -12.61 3.21 -20.43
N ARG A 144 -13.20 3.81 -19.38
CA ARG A 144 -13.03 3.37 -17.99
C ARG A 144 -13.66 2.01 -17.74
N ALA A 145 -14.89 1.79 -18.20
CA ALA A 145 -15.59 0.52 -18.02
C ALA A 145 -14.86 -0.65 -18.71
N LEU A 146 -14.36 -0.43 -19.94
CA LEU A 146 -13.57 -1.45 -20.65
C LEU A 146 -12.23 -1.70 -19.98
N ARG A 147 -11.59 -0.66 -19.41
CA ARG A 147 -10.39 -0.84 -18.58
C ARG A 147 -10.68 -1.73 -17.38
N GLU A 148 -11.75 -1.48 -16.64
CA GLU A 148 -12.15 -2.36 -15.52
C GLU A 148 -12.36 -3.80 -15.99
N VAL A 149 -13.03 -4.01 -17.14
CA VAL A 149 -13.19 -5.37 -17.71
C VAL A 149 -11.84 -6.05 -17.96
N GLU A 150 -10.84 -5.34 -18.49
CA GLU A 150 -9.49 -5.91 -18.68
C GLU A 150 -8.77 -6.18 -17.35
N ILE A 151 -8.94 -5.32 -16.34
CA ILE A 151 -8.42 -5.55 -14.99
C ILE A 151 -9.04 -6.82 -14.40
N LEU A 152 -10.37 -6.96 -14.50
CA LEU A 152 -11.12 -8.10 -13.99
C LEU A 152 -10.67 -9.44 -14.62
N LYS A 153 -10.13 -9.43 -15.85
CA LYS A 153 -9.59 -10.64 -16.50
C LYS A 153 -8.27 -11.14 -15.92
N ILE A 154 -7.49 -10.28 -15.27
CA ILE A 154 -6.17 -10.62 -14.73
C ILE A 154 -6.17 -10.73 -13.20
N MET A 155 -7.32 -10.62 -12.55
CA MET A 155 -7.42 -10.65 -11.08
C MET A 155 -6.94 -11.95 -10.48
N ASP A 156 -7.27 -13.11 -11.08
CA ASP A 156 -6.78 -14.40 -10.60
C ASP A 156 -5.25 -14.43 -10.57
N ARG A 157 -4.59 -13.81 -11.55
CA ARG A 157 -3.13 -13.70 -11.57
C ARG A 157 -2.60 -12.78 -10.48
N ILE A 158 -3.28 -11.66 -10.21
CA ILE A 158 -2.92 -10.74 -9.12
C ILE A 158 -3.09 -11.42 -7.77
N ALA A 159 -4.20 -12.15 -7.57
CA ALA A 159 -4.51 -12.89 -6.35
C ALA A 159 -3.55 -14.07 -6.10
N LEU A 160 -2.94 -14.63 -7.17
CA LEU A 160 -1.91 -15.66 -7.05
C LEU A 160 -0.54 -15.12 -6.61
N LYS A 161 -0.30 -13.81 -6.70
CA LYS A 161 0.92 -13.20 -6.16
C LYS A 161 0.78 -13.14 -4.64
N LYS A 162 1.37 -14.12 -3.96
CA LYS A 162 1.42 -14.21 -2.50
C LYS A 162 2.85 -13.95 -2.02
N PRO A 163 3.19 -12.74 -1.57
CA PRO A 163 4.44 -12.52 -0.88
C PRO A 163 4.39 -13.24 0.48
N GLU A 164 5.55 -13.56 1.03
CA GLU A 164 5.72 -14.35 2.25
C GLU A 164 5.40 -13.53 3.51
N PHE A 165 4.22 -12.91 3.56
CA PHE A 165 3.76 -12.14 4.71
C PHE A 165 2.47 -12.72 5.26
N GLU A 166 2.31 -12.61 6.57
CA GLU A 166 1.05 -12.74 7.27
C GLU A 166 0.55 -11.37 7.73
N VAL A 167 -0.75 -11.29 8.02
CA VAL A 167 -1.40 -10.04 8.41
C VAL A 167 -2.30 -10.27 9.62
N GLU A 168 -2.16 -9.41 10.62
CA GLU A 168 -2.93 -9.42 11.86
C GLU A 168 -3.67 -8.10 12.11
N ASN A 169 -4.91 -8.19 12.60
CA ASN A 169 -5.67 -7.05 13.07
C ASN A 169 -5.23 -6.64 14.47
N LEU A 170 -5.21 -5.34 14.77
CA LEU A 170 -4.59 -4.83 15.98
C LEU A 170 -5.60 -4.51 17.11
N PRO A 171 -5.18 -4.64 18.39
CA PRO A 171 -6.02 -4.28 19.54
C PRO A 171 -6.42 -2.81 19.56
N VAL A 172 -5.65 -1.94 18.89
CA VAL A 172 -5.91 -0.49 18.81
C VAL A 172 -7.21 -0.15 18.07
N ASN A 173 -7.64 -0.99 17.12
CA ASN A 173 -8.82 -0.73 16.30
C ASN A 173 -10.13 -0.75 17.12
N THR A 174 -11.09 0.06 16.68
CA THR A 174 -12.41 0.28 17.27
C THR A 174 -13.50 0.10 16.21
N PRO A 175 -14.80 0.22 16.55
CA PRO A 175 -15.86 0.27 15.55
C PRO A 175 -15.85 1.51 14.63
N GLY A 176 -14.95 2.48 14.87
CA GLY A 176 -14.75 3.65 14.01
C GLY A 176 -13.73 3.38 12.90
N ALA A 177 -13.13 4.43 12.36
CA ALA A 177 -12.00 4.31 11.45
C ALA A 177 -10.68 4.55 12.20
N GLU A 178 -9.69 3.71 11.93
CA GLU A 178 -8.29 3.80 12.32
C GLU A 178 -7.42 3.63 11.06
N PHE A 179 -6.74 4.69 10.63
CA PHE A 179 -5.98 4.63 9.37
C PHE A 179 -4.81 5.59 9.27
N GLY A 180 -3.99 5.39 8.23
CA GLY A 180 -2.82 6.21 7.91
C GLY A 180 -1.76 6.10 9.01
N PRO A 181 -1.24 4.89 9.29
CA PRO A 181 -0.21 4.68 10.28
C PRO A 181 1.08 5.42 9.91
N ALA A 182 1.75 5.96 10.92
CA ALA A 182 3.09 6.49 10.84
C ALA A 182 3.87 6.12 12.10
N VAL A 183 5.17 5.88 11.96
CA VAL A 183 6.00 5.39 13.07
C VAL A 183 7.05 6.43 13.44
N VAL A 184 7.19 6.71 14.74
CA VAL A 184 8.28 7.52 15.29
C VAL A 184 8.84 6.80 16.52
N GLY A 185 10.02 6.21 16.38
CA GLY A 185 10.56 5.32 17.42
C GLY A 185 9.66 4.10 17.62
N GLN A 186 9.28 3.81 18.87
CA GLN A 186 8.34 2.72 19.22
C GLN A 186 6.91 3.25 19.46
N GLU A 187 6.53 4.34 18.80
CA GLU A 187 5.17 4.88 18.84
C GLU A 187 4.53 4.82 17.45
N LEU A 188 3.33 4.24 17.39
CA LEU A 188 2.45 4.26 16.24
C LEU A 188 1.53 5.47 16.35
N MET A 189 1.57 6.33 15.34
CA MET A 189 0.71 7.49 15.15
C MET A 189 -0.31 7.17 14.06
N PHE A 190 -1.56 7.59 14.24
CA PHE A 190 -2.61 7.27 13.28
C PHE A 190 -3.80 8.22 13.38
N SER A 191 -4.62 8.24 12.34
CA SER A 191 -5.90 8.95 12.31
C SER A 191 -6.98 8.07 12.94
N SER A 192 -7.86 8.63 13.77
CA SER A 192 -8.91 7.85 14.40
C SER A 192 -10.22 8.61 14.62
N SER A 193 -11.35 7.94 14.33
CA SER A 193 -12.72 8.42 14.53
C SER A 193 -13.11 8.38 16.01
N ARG A 194 -12.46 9.21 16.84
CA ARG A 194 -12.64 9.23 18.31
C ARG A 194 -13.00 10.60 18.90
N LYS A 195 -13.25 11.61 18.07
CA LYS A 195 -13.69 12.92 18.57
C LYS A 195 -15.13 12.87 19.07
N GLN A 196 -15.46 13.78 19.98
CA GLN A 196 -16.83 13.88 20.49
C GLN A 196 -17.86 14.26 19.42
N LYS A 197 -17.45 15.05 18.42
CA LYS A 197 -18.33 15.55 17.37
C LYS A 197 -18.51 14.50 16.28
N THR A 198 -19.75 14.28 15.85
CA THR A 198 -20.08 13.41 14.71
C THR A 198 -19.81 14.12 13.38
N TYR A 199 -19.11 13.43 12.49
CA TYR A 199 -18.96 13.80 11.10
C TYR A 199 -20.23 13.44 10.33
N LYS A 200 -20.96 14.46 9.89
CA LYS A 200 -22.28 14.30 9.26
C LYS A 200 -22.25 13.60 7.90
N ASN A 201 -21.08 13.45 7.30
CA ASN A 201 -20.92 12.80 6.00
C ASN A 201 -21.18 11.30 6.09
N ASN A 202 -20.48 10.60 6.97
CA ASN A 202 -20.58 9.15 7.13
C ASN A 202 -21.23 8.71 8.45
N GLY A 203 -21.52 9.65 9.36
CA GLY A 203 -22.15 9.37 10.65
C GLY A 203 -21.19 8.91 11.75
N GLN A 204 -19.89 8.78 11.43
CA GLN A 204 -18.86 8.44 12.42
C GLN A 204 -18.44 9.65 13.25
N GLN A 205 -17.68 9.42 14.31
CA GLN A 205 -16.99 10.49 15.03
C GLN A 205 -15.93 11.15 14.14
N MET A 206 -15.70 12.45 14.31
CA MET A 206 -14.67 13.18 13.57
C MET A 206 -13.27 12.63 13.88
N LEU A 207 -12.38 12.75 12.89
CA LEU A 207 -11.01 12.23 12.96
C LEU A 207 -10.10 13.15 13.77
N GLY A 208 -9.29 12.57 14.64
CA GLY A 208 -8.11 13.20 15.24
C GLY A 208 -6.86 12.34 15.04
N ILE A 209 -5.69 12.90 15.39
CA ILE A 209 -4.42 12.16 15.39
C ILE A 209 -4.16 11.63 16.80
N TYR A 210 -3.96 10.31 16.90
CA TYR A 210 -3.74 9.59 18.14
C TYR A 210 -2.44 8.80 18.06
N LYS A 211 -2.01 8.31 19.23
CA LYS A 211 -0.79 7.54 19.37
C LYS A 211 -0.91 6.40 20.35
N ILE A 212 -0.15 5.34 20.11
CA ILE A 212 0.03 4.23 21.03
C ILE A 212 1.47 3.70 20.91
N GLY A 213 2.08 3.37 22.04
CA GLY A 213 3.38 2.72 22.03
C GLY A 213 3.25 1.24 21.72
N PHE A 214 4.30 0.63 21.18
CA PHE A 214 4.42 -0.82 21.01
C PHE A 214 5.76 -1.32 21.55
N GLY A 215 5.81 -2.60 21.94
CA GLY A 215 7.02 -3.24 22.45
C GLY A 215 7.76 -4.01 21.36
N GLU A 216 8.52 -5.05 21.75
CA GLU A 216 9.17 -5.98 20.81
C GLU A 216 8.17 -6.73 19.93
N ASP A 217 6.97 -7.00 20.46
CA ASP A 217 5.84 -7.56 19.70
C ASP A 217 4.84 -6.43 19.38
N PRO A 218 4.82 -5.93 18.13
CA PRO A 218 3.91 -4.85 17.74
C PRO A 218 2.44 -5.25 17.74
N THR A 219 2.12 -6.55 17.65
CA THR A 219 0.74 -7.04 17.60
C THR A 219 -0.02 -6.80 18.90
N ARG A 220 0.70 -6.73 20.02
CA ARG A 220 0.10 -6.56 21.35
C ARG A 220 -0.17 -5.12 21.70
N MET A 221 0.61 -4.21 21.13
CA MET A 221 0.74 -2.83 21.60
C MET A 221 1.12 -2.75 23.09
N LEU A 222 1.55 -1.59 23.57
CA LEU A 222 1.72 -1.38 25.00
C LEU A 222 0.35 -1.29 25.69
N PRO A 223 0.21 -1.81 26.93
CA PRO A 223 -1.03 -1.71 27.68
C PRO A 223 -1.52 -0.27 27.82
N GLY A 224 -2.79 -0.04 27.47
CA GLY A 224 -3.43 1.28 27.55
C GLY A 224 -4.34 1.54 26.36
N ASN A 225 -5.11 2.62 26.45
CA ASN A 225 -5.85 3.14 25.30
C ASN A 225 -4.98 4.09 24.50
N ALA A 226 -5.23 4.17 23.19
CA ALA A 226 -4.61 5.19 22.35
C ALA A 226 -4.83 6.59 22.94
N ALA A 227 -3.75 7.35 23.06
CA ALA A 227 -3.75 8.70 23.60
C ALA A 227 -3.85 9.73 22.48
N LEU A 228 -4.42 10.89 22.76
CA LEU A 228 -4.35 12.02 21.83
C LEU A 228 -2.88 12.37 21.57
N PHE A 229 -2.51 12.55 20.30
CA PHE A 229 -1.13 12.84 19.93
C PHE A 229 -0.62 14.17 20.51
N SER A 230 -1.38 15.25 20.34
CA SER A 230 -1.01 16.58 20.85
C SER A 230 -2.21 17.51 20.96
N GLN A 231 -2.37 18.17 22.10
CA GLN A 231 -3.39 19.21 22.32
C GLN A 231 -3.18 20.44 21.44
N GLN A 232 -1.93 20.76 21.07
CA GLN A 232 -1.63 21.90 20.19
C GLN A 232 -2.03 21.63 18.74
N ILE A 233 -2.07 20.35 18.35
CA ILE A 233 -2.51 19.92 17.02
C ILE A 233 -4.02 19.74 17.01
N PHE A 234 -4.65 19.27 18.08
CA PHE A 234 -6.07 18.92 18.09
C PHE A 234 -7.02 20.10 17.82
N ASP A 235 -7.87 19.96 16.80
CA ASP A 235 -9.02 20.85 16.55
C ASP A 235 -10.35 20.07 16.69
N PRO A 236 -11.21 20.37 17.68
CA PRO A 236 -12.47 19.65 17.88
C PRO A 236 -13.48 19.83 16.73
N GLU A 237 -13.30 20.84 15.88
CA GLU A 237 -14.25 21.21 14.82
C GLU A 237 -13.79 20.79 13.42
N ALA A 238 -12.63 20.15 13.28
CA ALA A 238 -12.03 19.72 12.01
C ALA A 238 -11.65 18.23 12.05
N ASN A 239 -11.71 17.54 10.90
CA ASN A 239 -11.07 16.23 10.74
C ASN A 239 -9.57 16.44 10.57
N GLU A 240 -8.77 15.58 11.21
CA GLU A 240 -7.32 15.59 11.14
C GLU A 240 -6.83 14.16 10.92
N GLY A 241 -5.99 13.95 9.91
CA GLY A 241 -5.54 12.60 9.57
C GLY A 241 -4.37 12.58 8.61
N SER A 242 -3.97 11.36 8.25
CA SER A 242 -2.77 11.05 7.47
C SER A 242 -1.52 11.75 8.00
N PRO A 243 -1.12 11.53 9.27
CA PRO A 243 0.07 12.12 9.83
C PRO A 243 1.33 11.61 9.12
N ALA A 244 2.23 12.51 8.73
CA ALA A 244 3.52 12.18 8.15
C ALA A 244 4.63 12.91 8.90
N PHE A 245 5.64 12.16 9.31
CA PHE A 245 6.77 12.70 10.07
C PHE A 245 8.01 12.78 9.19
N SER A 246 8.79 13.84 9.37
CA SER A 246 10.14 13.87 8.80
C SER A 246 10.98 12.75 9.43
N PRO A 247 12.00 12.23 8.72
CA PRO A 247 12.83 11.12 9.22
C PRO A 247 13.47 11.35 10.59
N ASP A 248 13.73 12.61 10.95
CA ASP A 248 14.26 12.99 12.26
C ASP A 248 13.19 13.13 13.36
N GLY A 249 11.92 12.91 13.03
CA GLY A 249 10.77 13.04 13.92
C GLY A 249 10.40 14.48 14.30
N LYS A 250 11.08 15.51 13.76
CA LYS A 250 10.94 16.90 14.20
C LYS A 250 9.91 17.72 13.45
N THR A 251 9.42 17.23 12.32
CA THR A 251 8.40 17.90 11.51
C THR A 251 7.24 16.96 11.31
N LEU A 252 6.02 17.44 11.55
CA LEU A 252 4.77 16.75 11.26
C LEU A 252 4.09 17.51 10.12
N VAL A 253 3.69 16.80 9.07
CA VAL A 253 2.75 17.27 8.06
C VAL A 253 1.52 16.38 8.10
N PHE A 254 0.32 16.97 8.09
CA PHE A 254 -0.93 16.22 8.18
C PHE A 254 -2.03 16.93 7.41
N ALA A 255 -3.07 16.19 7.04
CA ALA A 255 -4.26 16.73 6.41
C ALA A 255 -5.26 17.21 7.47
N ARG A 256 -5.84 18.39 7.28
CA ARG A 256 -6.94 18.91 8.10
C ARG A 256 -8.03 19.51 7.22
N GLY A 257 -9.29 19.23 7.55
CA GLY A 257 -10.44 19.80 6.85
C GLY A 257 -11.78 19.40 7.45
N ASN A 258 -12.80 19.34 6.59
CA ASN A 258 -14.17 18.92 6.92
C ASN A 258 -14.83 19.72 8.05
N THR A 259 -14.61 21.04 8.06
CA THR A 259 -15.10 21.95 9.13
C THR A 259 -16.58 22.33 8.99
N GLY A 260 -17.22 21.97 7.87
CA GLY A 260 -18.59 22.35 7.55
C GLY A 260 -18.78 23.82 7.15
N LYS A 261 -17.68 24.57 6.93
CA LYS A 261 -17.72 25.99 6.53
C LYS A 261 -17.50 26.15 5.01
N LYS A 262 -18.54 26.65 4.32
CA LYS A 262 -18.68 27.05 2.90
C LYS A 262 -18.80 25.95 1.83
N ARG A 263 -19.77 26.16 0.94
CA ARG A 263 -19.96 25.46 -0.35
C ARG A 263 -18.87 25.88 -1.35
N GLY A 264 -18.25 24.91 -2.01
CA GLY A 264 -17.49 25.12 -3.25
C GLY A 264 -15.97 25.20 -3.13
N THR A 265 -15.38 25.01 -1.96
CA THR A 265 -13.93 24.75 -1.80
C THR A 265 -13.75 23.38 -1.19
N THR A 266 -12.92 22.54 -1.79
CA THR A 266 -12.34 21.35 -1.14
C THR A 266 -11.62 21.80 0.13
N ASP A 267 -12.10 21.31 1.27
CA ASP A 267 -11.74 21.90 2.56
C ASP A 267 -10.60 21.18 3.30
N VAL A 268 -10.09 20.09 2.73
CA VAL A 268 -8.94 19.36 3.25
C VAL A 268 -7.66 19.92 2.66
N LYS A 269 -6.77 20.34 3.55
CA LYS A 269 -5.49 21.00 3.24
C LYS A 269 -4.39 20.44 4.12
N LEU A 270 -3.15 20.56 3.66
CA LEU A 270 -1.98 20.17 4.43
C LEU A 270 -1.54 21.27 5.39
N TYR A 271 -1.23 20.87 6.63
CA TYR A 271 -0.68 21.71 7.68
C TYR A 271 0.63 21.12 8.18
N MET A 272 1.52 21.98 8.64
CA MET A 272 2.83 21.59 9.19
C MET A 272 3.01 22.11 10.61
N SER A 273 3.53 21.26 11.49
CA SER A 273 3.97 21.62 12.83
C SER A 273 5.41 21.15 13.06
N ARG A 274 6.15 21.87 13.91
CA ARG A 274 7.52 21.52 14.27
C ARG A 274 7.59 21.16 15.75
N ASN A 275 8.36 20.13 16.07
CA ASN A 275 8.72 19.79 17.42
C ASN A 275 9.95 20.60 17.83
N VAL A 276 9.77 21.46 18.84
CA VAL A 276 10.85 22.23 19.47
C VAL A 276 10.90 21.82 20.93
N ASN A 277 11.99 21.15 21.33
CA ASN A 277 12.22 20.68 22.70
C ASN A 277 11.07 19.83 23.28
N GLY A 278 10.51 18.92 22.47
CA GLY A 278 9.42 18.02 22.88
C GLY A 278 8.02 18.64 22.75
N GLN A 279 7.90 19.90 22.34
CA GLN A 279 6.63 20.59 22.16
C GLN A 279 6.35 20.86 20.69
N TRP A 280 5.18 20.44 20.23
CA TRP A 280 4.70 20.75 18.88
C TRP A 280 4.25 22.20 18.81
N SER A 281 4.62 22.90 17.74
CA SER A 281 4.15 24.26 17.45
C SER A 281 2.70 24.28 16.98
N GLU A 282 2.07 25.45 16.98
CA GLU A 282 0.79 25.65 16.29
C GLU A 282 0.91 25.23 14.79
N PRO A 283 -0.04 24.44 14.26
CA PRO A 283 -0.05 24.04 12.86
C PRO A 283 -0.14 25.22 11.92
N ARG A 284 0.76 25.28 10.94
CA ARG A 284 0.78 26.31 9.90
C ARG A 284 0.27 25.74 8.59
N TYR A 285 -0.59 26.51 7.91
CA TYR A 285 -1.04 26.19 6.56
C TYR A 285 0.15 26.06 5.60
N LEU A 286 0.22 24.98 4.83
CA LEU A 286 1.34 24.79 3.91
C LEU A 286 1.14 25.58 2.59
N PRO A 287 2.17 26.29 2.10
CA PRO A 287 2.09 27.03 0.83
C PRO A 287 1.92 26.17 -0.43
N VAL A 288 2.06 24.84 -0.30
CA VAL A 288 1.96 23.88 -1.41
C VAL A 288 0.51 23.56 -1.77
N ASN A 289 -0.42 23.87 -0.85
CA ASN A 289 -1.85 23.69 -1.05
C ASN A 289 -2.35 24.52 -2.23
N ASP A 290 -3.27 23.95 -2.99
CA ASP A 290 -4.03 24.68 -4.00
C ASP A 290 -5.38 25.10 -3.38
N SER A 291 -5.86 26.32 -3.65
CA SER A 291 -7.08 26.82 -3.00
C SER A 291 -8.35 26.10 -3.44
N LEU A 292 -8.34 25.45 -4.61
CA LEU A 292 -9.48 24.75 -5.21
C LEU A 292 -9.34 23.22 -5.18
N ALA A 293 -8.20 22.68 -4.72
CA ALA A 293 -7.94 21.24 -4.69
C ALA A 293 -8.09 20.64 -3.29
N TRP A 294 -8.47 19.37 -3.18
CA TRP A 294 -8.24 18.59 -1.97
C TRP A 294 -6.75 18.28 -1.93
N ASP A 295 -6.08 18.55 -0.81
CA ASP A 295 -4.66 18.25 -0.64
C ASP A 295 -4.48 17.45 0.66
N GLY A 296 -3.98 16.22 0.54
CA GLY A 296 -3.92 15.26 1.64
C GLY A 296 -2.87 14.17 1.45
N SER A 297 -2.91 13.16 2.32
CA SER A 297 -2.01 12.00 2.31
C SER A 297 -0.53 12.36 2.10
N PRO A 298 0.08 13.17 2.99
CA PRO A 298 1.48 13.55 2.87
C PRO A 298 2.42 12.37 3.17
N ALA A 299 3.64 12.41 2.63
CA ALA A 299 4.75 11.54 3.03
C ALA A 299 6.09 12.21 2.77
N PHE A 300 7.08 11.96 3.63
CA PHE A 300 8.44 12.45 3.42
C PHE A 300 9.29 11.43 2.66
N SER A 301 10.23 11.92 1.85
CA SER A 301 11.37 11.13 1.41
C SER A 301 12.24 10.72 2.60
N ARG A 302 13.03 9.66 2.41
CA ARG A 302 13.99 9.17 3.40
C ARG A 302 14.98 10.23 3.88
N ASP A 303 15.38 11.16 3.02
CA ASP A 303 16.30 12.26 3.39
C ASP A 303 15.58 13.49 3.96
N GLY A 304 14.25 13.46 4.04
CA GLY A 304 13.41 14.54 4.55
C GLY A 304 13.35 15.78 3.66
N LYS A 305 13.93 15.75 2.45
CA LYS A 305 14.01 16.92 1.55
C LYS A 305 12.90 16.97 0.52
N THR A 306 12.13 15.91 0.35
CA THR A 306 11.00 15.88 -0.57
C THR A 306 9.75 15.51 0.19
N LEU A 307 8.68 16.27 -0.02
CA LEU A 307 7.34 15.96 0.44
C LEU A 307 6.52 15.47 -0.76
N TYR A 308 6.03 14.25 -0.66
CA TYR A 308 5.00 13.68 -1.53
C TYR A 308 3.64 13.93 -0.92
N PHE A 309 2.62 14.13 -1.74
CA PHE A 309 1.24 14.28 -1.29
C PHE A 309 0.25 14.05 -2.42
N ALA A 310 -1.00 13.77 -2.08
CA ALA A 310 -2.08 13.51 -3.01
C ALA A 310 -2.94 14.78 -3.22
N SER A 311 -3.35 15.05 -4.46
CA SER A 311 -4.11 16.25 -4.81
C SER A 311 -4.96 16.11 -6.07
N ASN A 312 -6.18 16.63 -6.05
CA ASN A 312 -7.05 16.73 -7.25
C ASN A 312 -6.93 18.09 -7.96
N ARG A 313 -5.77 18.76 -7.82
CA ARG A 313 -5.52 20.05 -8.46
C ARG A 313 -5.63 19.96 -9.98
N LYS A 314 -6.09 21.06 -10.59
CA LYS A 314 -6.30 21.13 -12.04
C LYS A 314 -5.00 20.84 -12.81
N GLY A 315 -5.12 20.02 -13.85
CA GLY A 315 -3.99 19.65 -14.73
C GLY A 315 -3.34 18.31 -14.38
N GLY A 316 -3.92 17.55 -13.44
CA GLY A 316 -3.59 16.14 -13.22
C GLY A 316 -4.09 15.19 -14.32
N PHE A 317 -3.84 13.90 -14.12
CA PHE A 317 -4.20 12.80 -15.01
C PHE A 317 -5.59 12.22 -14.69
N GLY A 318 -6.03 12.30 -13.43
CA GLY A 318 -7.25 11.62 -12.97
C GLY A 318 -8.00 12.33 -11.87
N GLY A 319 -8.58 11.53 -10.97
CA GLY A 319 -9.32 12.01 -9.82
C GLY A 319 -8.39 12.69 -8.83
N ILE A 320 -7.58 11.92 -8.12
CA ILE A 320 -6.54 12.40 -7.21
C ILE A 320 -5.19 11.90 -7.72
N ASP A 321 -4.23 12.80 -7.87
CA ASP A 321 -2.89 12.48 -8.36
C ASP A 321 -1.85 12.65 -7.26
N LEU A 322 -0.74 11.91 -7.34
CA LEU A 322 0.46 12.16 -6.53
C LEU A 322 1.31 13.29 -7.11
N TYR A 323 1.75 14.16 -6.20
CA TYR A 323 2.66 15.27 -6.44
C TYR A 323 3.86 15.18 -5.50
N SER A 324 4.98 15.77 -5.92
CA SER A 324 6.16 15.98 -5.08
C SER A 324 6.58 17.44 -5.05
N THR A 325 7.23 17.84 -3.96
CA THR A 325 7.85 19.16 -3.82
C THR A 325 9.08 19.07 -2.93
N ASN A 326 10.11 19.85 -3.25
CA ASN A 326 11.33 19.89 -2.46
C ASN A 326 11.19 20.92 -1.33
N MET A 327 11.65 20.53 -0.15
CA MET A 327 11.78 21.38 1.02
C MET A 327 13.26 21.75 1.20
N ASP A 328 13.56 23.05 1.22
CA ASP A 328 14.91 23.53 1.52
C ASP A 328 15.21 23.47 3.03
N ALA A 329 16.47 23.71 3.41
CA ALA A 329 16.89 23.68 4.81
C ALA A 329 16.20 24.72 5.70
N SER A 330 15.58 25.76 5.13
CA SER A 330 14.79 26.74 5.88
C SER A 330 13.32 26.34 6.02
N GLY A 331 12.93 25.21 5.43
CA GLY A 331 11.57 24.69 5.45
C GLY A 331 10.65 25.33 4.40
N ARG A 332 11.22 25.96 3.36
CA ARG A 332 10.44 26.48 2.24
C ARG A 332 10.27 25.40 1.18
N PHE A 333 9.09 25.36 0.58
CA PHE A 333 8.74 24.39 -0.44
C PHE A 333 8.89 24.99 -1.84
N SER A 334 9.36 24.18 -2.79
CA SER A 334 9.30 24.51 -4.20
C SER A 334 7.87 24.37 -4.74
N ARG A 335 7.65 24.78 -5.99
CA ARG A 335 6.39 24.50 -6.67
C ARG A 335 6.18 22.98 -6.77
N PRO A 336 4.99 22.45 -6.43
CA PRO A 336 4.69 21.03 -6.61
C PRO A 336 4.76 20.58 -8.06
N VAL A 337 5.22 19.35 -8.28
CA VAL A 337 5.38 18.69 -9.57
C VAL A 337 4.57 17.40 -9.57
N ASN A 338 3.78 17.19 -10.62
CA ASN A 338 3.00 15.96 -10.80
C ASN A 338 3.94 14.78 -11.05
N MET A 339 3.67 13.62 -10.45
CA MET A 339 4.52 12.43 -10.54
C MET A 339 4.48 11.72 -11.91
N GLY A 340 3.64 12.18 -12.84
CA GLY A 340 3.60 11.74 -14.24
C GLY A 340 2.75 10.50 -14.47
N ALA A 341 2.47 10.22 -15.75
CA ALA A 341 1.49 9.21 -16.18
C ALA A 341 1.87 7.75 -15.89
N SER A 342 3.12 7.49 -15.48
CA SER A 342 3.53 6.15 -15.04
C SER A 342 2.99 5.83 -13.65
N ILE A 343 2.81 6.85 -12.80
CA ILE A 343 2.29 6.72 -11.44
C ILE A 343 0.82 7.12 -11.42
N ASN A 344 0.51 8.31 -11.96
CA ASN A 344 -0.85 8.86 -11.93
C ASN A 344 -1.69 8.33 -13.09
N THR A 345 -2.91 7.94 -12.79
CA THR A 345 -3.85 7.32 -13.73
C THR A 345 -5.10 8.19 -13.89
N ALA A 346 -6.20 7.61 -14.41
CA ALA A 346 -7.49 8.29 -14.43
C ALA A 346 -8.26 8.14 -13.10
N GLY A 347 -7.75 7.32 -12.18
CA GLY A 347 -8.30 7.07 -10.84
C GLY A 347 -7.72 8.01 -9.78
N ASP A 348 -7.77 7.55 -8.55
CA ASP A 348 -7.21 8.17 -7.35
C ASP A 348 -5.92 7.45 -6.94
N GLU A 349 -4.79 8.16 -6.93
CA GLU A 349 -3.53 7.74 -6.34
C GLU A 349 -3.25 8.52 -5.04
N MET A 350 -3.13 7.79 -3.93
CA MET A 350 -3.11 8.35 -2.59
C MET A 350 -2.16 7.61 -1.65
N PHE A 351 -2.01 8.11 -0.43
CA PHE A 351 -1.21 7.48 0.64
C PHE A 351 0.19 7.02 0.19
N PRO A 352 1.02 7.92 -0.37
CA PRO A 352 2.38 7.59 -0.70
C PRO A 352 3.17 7.21 0.55
N TYR A 353 4.16 6.35 0.40
CA TYR A 353 5.14 6.02 1.41
C TYR A 353 6.48 5.73 0.72
N VAL A 354 7.57 6.29 1.26
CA VAL A 354 8.92 6.05 0.72
C VAL A 354 9.66 5.14 1.68
N SER A 355 9.98 3.94 1.23
CA SER A 355 10.70 2.94 2.02
C SER A 355 12.18 3.28 2.20
N PRO A 356 12.87 2.61 3.15
CA PRO A 356 14.30 2.76 3.34
C PRO A 356 15.11 2.54 2.05
N ASP A 357 14.73 1.59 1.20
CA ASP A 357 15.38 1.31 -0.09
C ASP A 357 14.96 2.25 -1.24
N ASN A 358 14.30 3.38 -0.92
CA ASN A 358 13.83 4.41 -1.85
C ASN A 358 12.79 3.95 -2.88
N LYS A 359 12.05 2.86 -2.61
CA LYS A 359 10.85 2.52 -3.37
C LYS A 359 9.69 3.41 -2.92
N LEU A 360 8.82 3.75 -3.85
CA LEU A 360 7.60 4.50 -3.55
C LEU A 360 6.43 3.53 -3.53
N TYR A 361 5.83 3.33 -2.37
CA TYR A 361 4.57 2.63 -2.20
C TYR A 361 3.43 3.66 -2.25
N PHE A 362 2.28 3.29 -2.77
CA PHE A 362 1.09 4.13 -2.82
C PHE A 362 -0.16 3.29 -3.02
N ALA A 363 -1.32 3.83 -2.66
CA ALA A 363 -2.60 3.21 -2.95
C ALA A 363 -3.19 3.78 -4.25
N SER A 364 -3.83 2.96 -5.08
CA SER A 364 -4.49 3.41 -6.31
C SER A 364 -5.78 2.64 -6.60
N ASP A 365 -6.76 3.34 -7.18
CA ASP A 365 -7.97 2.73 -7.75
C ASP A 365 -8.02 2.72 -9.28
N GLY A 366 -6.95 3.15 -9.96
CA GLY A 366 -6.85 3.20 -11.41
C GLY A 366 -5.77 2.32 -12.04
N HIS A 367 -4.84 1.81 -11.23
CA HIS A 367 -3.96 0.69 -11.64
C HIS A 367 -4.69 -0.66 -11.52
N PRO A 368 -4.27 -1.70 -12.27
CA PRO A 368 -4.89 -3.03 -12.14
C PRO A 368 -4.75 -3.62 -10.74
N GLY A 369 -5.87 -3.73 -10.04
CA GLY A 369 -5.94 -4.15 -8.64
C GLY A 369 -7.18 -4.97 -8.30
N LEU A 370 -7.25 -5.44 -7.05
CA LEU A 370 -8.30 -6.32 -6.55
C LEU A 370 -9.55 -5.55 -6.12
N GLY A 371 -9.37 -4.37 -5.52
CA GLY A 371 -10.44 -3.64 -4.85
C GLY A 371 -10.70 -2.26 -5.45
N LYS A 372 -11.06 -1.33 -4.56
CA LYS A 372 -11.10 0.09 -4.88
C LYS A 372 -9.69 0.64 -4.73
N LEU A 373 -9.19 0.89 -3.51
CA LEU A 373 -7.77 1.19 -3.32
C LEU A 373 -6.95 -0.08 -3.12
N ASP A 374 -5.91 -0.26 -3.93
CA ASP A 374 -4.91 -1.31 -3.76
C ASP A 374 -3.51 -0.71 -3.56
N ILE A 375 -2.66 -1.35 -2.76
CA ILE A 375 -1.26 -0.97 -2.56
C ILE A 375 -0.40 -1.43 -3.74
N PHE A 376 0.33 -0.48 -4.31
CA PHE A 376 1.31 -0.66 -5.37
C PHE A 376 2.68 -0.21 -4.92
N VAL A 377 3.71 -0.77 -5.55
CA VAL A 377 5.10 -0.31 -5.44
C VAL A 377 5.59 0.19 -6.80
N ALA A 378 6.15 1.40 -6.81
CA ALA A 378 6.86 1.98 -7.93
C ALA A 378 8.36 1.81 -7.72
N THR A 379 9.01 1.12 -8.66
CA THR A 379 10.47 1.01 -8.72
C THR A 379 10.99 1.74 -9.95
N ARG A 380 12.19 2.31 -9.85
CA ARG A 380 12.83 3.00 -10.97
C ARG A 380 14.14 2.31 -11.32
N SER A 381 14.25 1.82 -12.55
CA SER A 381 15.47 1.23 -13.10
C SER A 381 15.77 1.83 -14.47
N GLN A 382 17.01 2.29 -14.68
CA GLN A 382 17.46 2.89 -15.95
C GLN A 382 16.53 4.00 -16.50
N GLY A 383 15.91 4.77 -15.61
CA GLY A 383 14.98 5.84 -15.97
C GLY A 383 13.54 5.41 -16.21
N VAL A 384 13.26 4.10 -16.29
CA VAL A 384 11.92 3.51 -16.43
C VAL A 384 11.30 3.28 -15.06
N ILE A 385 10.04 3.65 -14.90
CA ILE A 385 9.24 3.35 -13.70
C ILE A 385 8.42 2.10 -13.98
N ALA A 386 8.56 1.08 -13.13
CA ALA A 386 7.70 -0.09 -13.12
C ALA A 386 6.76 -0.01 -11.91
N ILE A 387 5.48 -0.25 -12.14
CA ILE A 387 4.44 -0.31 -11.10
C ILE A 387 4.04 -1.77 -10.92
N GLU A 388 4.07 -2.23 -9.68
CA GLU A 388 3.65 -3.58 -9.32
C GLU A 388 2.60 -3.55 -8.23
N ASN A 389 1.54 -4.33 -8.42
CA ASN A 389 0.57 -4.62 -7.36
C ASN A 389 1.24 -5.52 -6.29
N MET A 390 1.01 -5.22 -5.02
CA MET A 390 1.59 -5.98 -3.90
C MET A 390 0.97 -7.37 -3.70
N GLY A 391 -0.19 -7.64 -4.30
CA GLY A 391 -0.90 -8.92 -4.21
C GLY A 391 -1.48 -9.20 -2.83
N ILE A 392 -1.99 -10.42 -2.63
CA ILE A 392 -2.52 -10.90 -1.35
C ILE A 392 -1.33 -11.30 -0.47
N PRO A 393 -1.19 -10.89 0.80
CA PRO A 393 -2.28 -10.44 1.67
C PRO A 393 -2.39 -8.92 1.84
N PHE A 394 -1.57 -8.13 1.13
CA PHE A 394 -1.64 -6.67 1.21
C PHE A 394 -2.93 -6.15 0.61
N ASN A 395 -3.35 -6.72 -0.52
CA ASN A 395 -4.49 -6.29 -1.29
C ASN A 395 -5.65 -7.29 -1.23
N THR A 396 -6.86 -6.77 -1.24
CA THR A 396 -8.14 -7.47 -1.09
C THR A 396 -9.18 -6.82 -2.01
N PRO A 397 -10.42 -7.34 -2.12
CA PRO A 397 -11.48 -6.64 -2.86
C PRO A 397 -11.88 -5.28 -2.24
N GLN A 398 -11.33 -4.92 -1.08
CA GLN A 398 -11.64 -3.75 -0.29
C GLN A 398 -10.63 -2.61 -0.52
N ASP A 399 -10.68 -1.56 0.29
CA ASP A 399 -9.64 -0.54 0.32
C ASP A 399 -8.45 -1.05 1.15
N ASP A 400 -7.25 -0.98 0.57
CA ASP A 400 -5.96 -1.30 1.18
C ASP A 400 -4.97 -0.15 0.88
N PHE A 401 -4.45 0.50 1.92
CA PHE A 401 -3.70 1.74 1.77
C PHE A 401 -2.83 2.09 2.98
N GLY A 402 -2.10 3.21 2.92
CA GLY A 402 -1.41 3.76 4.08
C GLY A 402 -0.30 2.88 4.65
N LEU A 403 0.47 2.22 3.79
CA LEU A 403 1.54 1.31 4.21
C LEU A 403 2.74 2.06 4.81
N VAL A 404 3.32 1.52 5.88
CA VAL A 404 4.57 1.95 6.51
C VAL A 404 5.37 0.72 6.94
N PHE A 405 6.63 0.63 6.56
CA PHE A 405 7.54 -0.42 7.06
C PHE A 405 8.15 -0.01 8.40
N LEU A 406 8.28 -0.98 9.31
CA LEU A 406 9.14 -0.90 10.49
C LEU A 406 10.57 -1.32 10.13
N ASP A 407 10.69 -2.37 9.33
CA ASP A 407 11.90 -2.95 8.77
C ASP A 407 11.56 -3.67 7.45
N ASP A 408 12.47 -4.48 6.90
CA ASP A 408 12.25 -5.15 5.62
C ASP A 408 11.23 -6.32 5.71
N GLU A 409 10.90 -6.75 6.92
CA GLU A 409 10.09 -7.94 7.19
C GLU A 409 8.74 -7.62 7.84
N SER A 410 8.53 -6.38 8.32
CA SER A 410 7.33 -6.02 9.05
C SER A 410 6.92 -4.56 8.92
N GLY A 411 5.66 -4.28 9.27
CA GLY A 411 5.12 -2.93 9.27
C GLY A 411 3.62 -2.87 9.48
N PHE A 412 3.05 -1.72 9.16
CA PHE A 412 1.63 -1.45 9.30
C PHE A 412 1.01 -0.95 8.01
N PHE A 413 -0.29 -1.14 7.86
CA PHE A 413 -1.08 -0.51 6.80
C PHE A 413 -2.55 -0.45 7.23
N SER A 414 -3.38 0.21 6.42
CA SER A 414 -4.80 0.41 6.66
C SER A 414 -5.64 -0.38 5.68
N SER A 415 -6.76 -0.92 6.15
CA SER A 415 -7.71 -1.64 5.30
C SER A 415 -9.11 -1.68 5.91
N ASN A 416 -10.14 -1.73 5.06
CA ASN A 416 -11.52 -2.06 5.47
C ASN A 416 -11.92 -3.51 5.08
N ARG A 417 -10.92 -4.40 4.99
CA ARG A 417 -11.10 -5.83 4.75
C ARG A 417 -11.98 -6.51 5.78
N GLU A 418 -12.54 -7.66 5.38
CA GLU A 418 -13.29 -8.51 6.30
C GLU A 418 -12.43 -9.03 7.46
N GLY A 419 -13.06 -9.23 8.62
CA GLY A 419 -12.39 -9.63 9.85
C GLY A 419 -11.83 -8.47 10.69
N GLY A 420 -11.94 -7.23 10.21
CA GLY A 420 -11.72 -6.03 11.00
C GLY A 420 -12.81 -5.76 12.05
N LYS A 421 -12.57 -4.77 12.90
CA LYS A 421 -13.45 -4.27 13.96
C LYS A 421 -14.27 -3.05 13.53
N GLY A 422 -13.72 -2.22 12.64
CA GLY A 422 -14.24 -0.91 12.30
C GLY A 422 -14.56 -0.71 10.83
N ASP A 423 -14.56 0.56 10.43
CA ASP A 423 -14.62 0.98 9.02
C ASP A 423 -13.26 0.70 8.38
N ASP A 424 -12.30 1.62 8.51
CA ASP A 424 -10.89 1.32 8.26
C ASP A 424 -10.23 0.85 9.56
N ASP A 425 -9.37 -0.15 9.45
CA ASP A 425 -8.59 -0.70 10.55
C ASP A 425 -7.09 -0.67 10.21
N ILE A 426 -6.24 -0.58 11.24
CA ILE A 426 -4.79 -0.77 11.09
C ILE A 426 -4.45 -2.25 11.27
N TYR A 427 -3.69 -2.77 10.33
CA TYR A 427 -3.16 -4.12 10.34
C TYR A 427 -1.64 -4.10 10.49
N TYR A 428 -1.11 -5.11 11.14
CA TYR A 428 0.33 -5.40 11.18
C TYR A 428 0.64 -6.52 10.19
N PHE A 429 1.66 -6.34 9.38
CA PHE A 429 2.19 -7.39 8.52
C PHE A 429 3.58 -7.81 9.00
N TYR A 430 3.90 -9.08 8.84
CA TYR A 430 5.21 -9.64 9.16
C TYR A 430 5.52 -10.86 8.30
N VAL A 431 6.81 -11.15 8.09
CA VAL A 431 7.25 -12.44 7.58
C VAL A 431 7.19 -13.45 8.73
N PRO A 432 6.40 -14.54 8.64
CA PRO A 432 6.34 -15.52 9.72
C PRO A 432 7.68 -16.24 9.86
N GLU A 433 8.18 -16.39 11.08
CA GLU A 433 9.33 -17.25 11.34
C GLU A 433 9.01 -18.68 10.90
N THR A 434 9.69 -19.17 9.87
CA THR A 434 9.54 -20.55 9.44
C THR A 434 10.33 -21.47 10.37
N GLU A 435 9.89 -22.73 10.57
CA GLU A 435 10.66 -23.70 11.39
C GLU A 435 12.10 -23.91 10.88
N THR A 436 12.39 -23.53 9.63
CA THR A 436 13.73 -23.53 9.04
C THR A 436 14.62 -22.34 9.44
N ASP A 437 14.06 -21.26 9.99
CA ASP A 437 14.79 -20.08 10.48
C ASP A 437 15.18 -20.18 11.95
N ARG A 438 14.67 -21.19 12.66
CA ARG A 438 15.32 -21.58 13.91
C ARG A 438 16.70 -22.08 13.53
N PRO A 439 17.79 -21.49 14.05
CA PRO A 439 19.10 -22.09 13.87
C PRO A 439 18.95 -23.53 14.34
N VAL A 440 19.06 -24.47 13.40
CA VAL A 440 19.19 -25.88 13.76
C VAL A 440 20.44 -25.87 14.63
N VAL A 441 20.25 -26.02 15.94
CA VAL A 441 21.35 -26.35 16.82
C VAL A 441 21.77 -27.72 16.33
N ALA A 442 22.74 -27.73 15.41
CA ALA A 442 23.30 -28.95 14.89
C ALA A 442 23.76 -29.73 16.12
N ASP A 443 23.20 -30.93 16.30
CA ASP A 443 23.67 -31.88 17.29
C ASP A 443 25.10 -32.24 16.85
N LYS A 444 26.06 -31.45 17.33
CA LYS A 444 27.45 -31.27 16.86
C LYS A 444 27.56 -30.26 15.70
N PRO A 445 27.92 -28.99 15.96
CA PRO A 445 28.25 -28.03 14.92
C PRO A 445 29.60 -28.41 14.32
N GLU A 446 29.56 -29.27 13.31
CA GLU A 446 30.68 -29.57 12.44
C GLU A 446 30.50 -28.75 11.17
N ASP A 447 31.60 -28.20 10.62
CA ASP A 447 31.51 -27.54 9.32
C ASP A 447 30.96 -28.55 8.29
N PRO A 448 30.03 -28.15 7.40
CA PRO A 448 29.61 -29.02 6.30
C PRO A 448 30.84 -29.45 5.50
N ALA A 449 30.82 -30.70 5.02
CA ALA A 449 31.87 -31.24 4.17
C ALA A 449 31.92 -30.49 2.83
N THR A 450 32.68 -29.41 2.80
CA THR A 450 32.81 -28.47 1.69
C THR A 450 34.26 -28.02 1.56
N PRO A 451 34.73 -27.57 0.39
CA PRO A 451 36.09 -27.06 0.31
C PRO A 451 36.22 -25.79 1.14
N LEU A 452 37.32 -25.72 1.89
CA LEU A 452 37.61 -24.66 2.84
C LEU A 452 38.90 -23.95 2.42
N ILE A 453 38.80 -22.64 2.22
CA ILE A 453 39.94 -21.73 2.03
C ILE A 453 40.09 -20.96 3.33
N GLU A 454 41.28 -20.97 3.92
CA GLU A 454 41.55 -20.23 5.17
C GLU A 454 42.60 -19.14 4.91
N ALA A 455 42.38 -17.95 5.48
CA ALA A 455 43.32 -16.84 5.45
C ALA A 455 43.15 -15.95 6.69
N HIS A 456 44.14 -15.14 7.07
CA HIS A 456 43.93 -14.14 8.12
C HIS A 456 43.29 -12.89 7.54
N ALA A 457 42.51 -12.18 8.37
CA ALA A 457 41.93 -10.91 8.02
C ALA A 457 42.99 -9.92 7.49
N GLY A 458 42.78 -9.47 6.25
CA GLY A 458 43.71 -8.58 5.54
C GLY A 458 44.76 -9.26 4.66
N ASP A 459 44.89 -10.59 4.69
CA ASP A 459 45.81 -11.31 3.82
C ASP A 459 45.36 -11.20 2.35
N PRO A 460 46.28 -10.97 1.39
CA PRO A 460 45.97 -11.12 -0.01
C PRO A 460 45.76 -12.61 -0.33
N VAL A 461 44.68 -12.93 -1.03
CA VAL A 461 44.33 -14.31 -1.42
C VAL A 461 44.23 -14.39 -2.93
N ARG A 462 44.92 -15.38 -3.52
CA ARG A 462 44.77 -15.71 -4.93
C ARG A 462 44.09 -17.06 -5.06
N ILE A 463 42.97 -17.08 -5.77
CA ILE A 463 42.21 -18.31 -6.04
C ILE A 463 42.30 -18.59 -7.54
N HIS A 464 42.88 -19.75 -7.87
CA HIS A 464 42.92 -20.26 -9.22
C HIS A 464 41.65 -21.08 -9.48
N VAL A 465 40.77 -20.60 -10.36
CA VAL A 465 39.56 -21.35 -10.73
C VAL A 465 39.77 -21.96 -12.10
N LEU A 466 39.55 -23.27 -12.19
CA LEU A 466 39.74 -24.06 -13.39
C LEU A 466 38.38 -24.47 -13.94
N GLY A 467 38.05 -23.99 -15.14
CA GLY A 467 36.87 -24.41 -15.88
C GLY A 467 37.08 -25.81 -16.45
N VAL A 468 36.64 -26.84 -15.75
CA VAL A 468 36.58 -28.19 -16.32
C VAL A 468 35.48 -28.21 -17.41
N SER A 469 35.81 -28.77 -18.58
CA SER A 469 34.99 -28.73 -19.81
C SER A 469 33.48 -28.88 -19.54
N ASN A 470 32.72 -27.83 -19.84
CA ASN A 470 31.26 -27.76 -19.72
C ASN A 470 30.69 -26.98 -20.92
N GLU A 471 29.50 -27.34 -21.40
CA GLU A 471 28.79 -26.61 -22.48
C GLU A 471 28.22 -25.27 -21.99
N GLN A 472 28.18 -25.06 -20.68
CA GLN A 472 27.63 -23.88 -20.03
C GLN A 472 28.72 -23.10 -19.29
N ASN A 473 28.70 -21.77 -19.41
CA ASN A 473 29.62 -20.90 -18.67
C ASN A 473 29.37 -20.99 -17.15
N GLY A 474 30.46 -21.04 -16.39
CA GLY A 474 30.44 -20.95 -14.94
C GLY A 474 30.58 -19.51 -14.48
N MET A 475 30.16 -19.23 -13.25
CA MET A 475 30.51 -17.97 -12.58
C MET A 475 31.29 -18.30 -11.31
N PHE A 476 32.11 -17.36 -10.86
CA PHE A 476 32.82 -17.46 -9.59
C PHE A 476 32.65 -16.15 -8.83
N SER A 477 32.17 -16.26 -7.59
CA SER A 477 32.00 -15.15 -6.67
C SER A 477 32.53 -15.53 -5.29
N VAL A 478 32.90 -14.52 -4.50
CA VAL A 478 33.16 -14.66 -3.07
C VAL A 478 32.36 -13.57 -2.36
N GLU A 479 31.49 -13.95 -1.43
CA GLU A 479 30.63 -13.02 -0.71
C GLU A 479 31.45 -11.89 -0.05
N LYS A 480 30.95 -10.66 -0.17
CA LYS A 480 31.56 -9.45 0.42
C LYS A 480 33.01 -9.16 -0.02
N HIS A 481 33.50 -9.81 -1.06
CA HIS A 481 34.80 -9.55 -1.64
C HIS A 481 34.66 -8.99 -3.05
N GLU A 482 35.56 -8.07 -3.38
CA GLU A 482 35.74 -7.52 -4.72
C GLU A 482 37.23 -7.59 -5.07
N TRP A 483 37.54 -7.81 -6.34
CA TRP A 483 38.90 -7.84 -6.85
C TRP A 483 39.02 -7.11 -8.20
N PRO A 484 40.19 -6.55 -8.53
CA PRO A 484 40.42 -5.93 -9.82
C PRO A 484 40.28 -6.94 -10.96
N ILE A 485 39.58 -6.56 -12.03
CA ILE A 485 39.49 -7.38 -13.26
C ILE A 485 40.88 -7.61 -13.89
N GLU A 486 41.78 -6.64 -13.75
CA GLU A 486 43.17 -6.70 -14.19
C GLU A 486 44.10 -6.45 -12.99
N PRO A 487 44.55 -7.49 -12.26
CA PRO A 487 45.20 -7.36 -10.95
C PRO A 487 46.48 -6.51 -10.90
N PHE A 488 47.12 -6.34 -12.06
CA PHE A 488 48.38 -5.60 -12.17
C PHE A 488 48.21 -4.23 -12.85
N MET A 489 46.98 -3.84 -13.21
CA MET A 489 46.69 -2.54 -13.81
C MET A 489 46.19 -1.56 -12.75
N ARG A 490 46.92 -0.46 -12.57
CA ARG A 490 46.54 0.58 -11.60
C ARG A 490 45.23 1.25 -12.01
N GLY A 491 44.23 1.20 -11.13
CA GLY A 491 42.92 1.81 -11.35
C GLY A 491 41.94 0.92 -12.15
N ALA A 492 42.22 -0.38 -12.27
CA ALA A 492 41.27 -1.33 -12.85
C ALA A 492 39.97 -1.37 -12.06
N ASP A 493 38.85 -1.59 -12.77
CA ASP A 493 37.54 -1.77 -12.16
C ASP A 493 37.52 -3.01 -11.26
N LEU A 494 36.79 -2.90 -10.15
CA LEU A 494 36.58 -3.99 -9.20
C LEU A 494 35.35 -4.80 -9.60
N ILE A 495 35.46 -6.11 -9.48
CA ILE A 495 34.38 -7.06 -9.73
C ILE A 495 34.18 -7.96 -8.49
N SER A 496 32.93 -8.33 -8.22
CA SER A 496 32.56 -9.29 -7.16
C SER A 496 32.22 -10.68 -7.72
N VAL A 497 32.13 -10.78 -9.05
CA VAL A 497 31.82 -11.99 -9.78
C VAL A 497 32.51 -11.98 -11.14
N VAL A 498 32.94 -13.14 -11.60
CA VAL A 498 33.56 -13.32 -12.92
C VAL A 498 32.98 -14.55 -13.60
N GLU A 499 32.69 -14.44 -14.89
CA GLU A 499 32.26 -15.54 -15.74
C GLU A 499 33.48 -16.23 -16.37
N PHE A 500 33.43 -17.56 -16.52
CA PHE A 500 34.47 -18.33 -17.19
C PHE A 500 33.84 -19.48 -17.99
N SER A 501 34.47 -19.84 -19.11
CA SER A 501 34.01 -20.91 -20.00
C SER A 501 34.77 -22.22 -19.77
N GLY A 502 34.37 -23.28 -20.49
CA GLY A 502 35.05 -24.57 -20.43
C GLY A 502 36.51 -24.46 -20.91
N SER A 503 37.41 -25.10 -20.18
CA SER A 503 38.87 -25.08 -20.41
C SER A 503 39.55 -23.72 -20.20
N GLU A 504 38.86 -22.74 -19.62
CA GLU A 504 39.46 -21.49 -19.16
C GLU A 504 40.01 -21.60 -17.73
N THR A 505 40.98 -20.73 -17.43
CA THR A 505 41.50 -20.54 -16.08
C THR A 505 41.38 -19.07 -15.71
N ILE A 506 40.79 -18.77 -14.57
CA ILE A 506 40.71 -17.41 -14.04
C ILE A 506 41.47 -17.30 -12.73
N ASP A 507 41.98 -16.11 -12.46
CA ASP A 507 42.66 -15.74 -11.23
C ASP A 507 41.81 -14.71 -10.47
N ALA A 508 41.14 -15.14 -9.41
CA ALA A 508 40.49 -14.21 -8.50
C ALA A 508 41.53 -13.72 -7.47
N PHE A 509 41.98 -12.46 -7.63
CA PHE A 509 42.97 -11.83 -6.76
C PHE A 509 42.29 -10.98 -5.68
N LEU A 510 41.90 -11.60 -4.58
CA LEU A 510 41.31 -10.89 -3.44
C LEU A 510 42.41 -10.03 -2.77
N PRO A 511 42.32 -8.69 -2.80
CA PRO A 511 43.37 -7.85 -2.22
C PRO A 511 43.48 -7.98 -0.69
N SER A 512 42.42 -8.47 -0.06
CA SER A 512 42.26 -8.56 1.39
C SER A 512 41.17 -9.56 1.75
N ALA A 513 41.53 -10.62 2.47
CA ALA A 513 40.57 -11.53 3.09
C ALA A 513 39.73 -10.80 4.15
N GLY A 514 38.42 -11.03 4.14
CA GLY A 514 37.42 -10.30 4.93
C GLY A 514 36.90 -9.04 4.24
N GLY A 515 37.06 -8.94 2.93
CA GLY A 515 36.64 -7.80 2.11
C GLY A 515 37.38 -6.50 2.43
N MET A 516 36.81 -5.37 1.98
CA MET A 516 37.36 -4.02 2.18
C MET A 516 37.60 -3.69 3.67
N TYR A 517 36.81 -4.29 4.56
CA TYR A 517 36.85 -4.02 6.01
C TYR A 517 37.65 -5.04 6.82
N ARG A 518 38.25 -6.05 6.20
CA ARG A 518 39.09 -7.07 6.88
C ARG A 518 38.35 -7.76 8.03
N MET A 519 37.08 -8.07 7.82
CA MET A 519 36.24 -8.66 8.86
C MET A 519 36.51 -10.16 8.98
N PRO A 520 36.88 -10.68 10.18
CA PRO A 520 36.91 -12.11 10.42
C PRO A 520 35.50 -12.72 10.30
N GLY A 521 35.42 -13.97 9.85
CA GLY A 521 34.16 -14.67 9.64
C GLY A 521 34.23 -15.69 8.50
N ASP A 522 33.14 -16.42 8.30
CA ASP A 522 32.98 -17.35 7.18
C ASP A 522 32.22 -16.66 6.06
N TYR A 523 32.74 -16.77 4.84
CA TYR A 523 32.18 -16.22 3.61
C TYR A 523 31.93 -17.35 2.62
N VAL A 524 30.88 -17.28 1.83
CA VAL A 524 30.62 -18.29 0.80
C VAL A 524 31.28 -17.87 -0.51
N TYR A 525 32.00 -18.79 -1.15
CA TYR A 525 32.28 -18.69 -2.58
C TYR A 525 31.30 -19.61 -3.33
N SER A 526 30.76 -19.17 -4.48
CA SER A 526 29.77 -19.96 -5.22
C SER A 526 29.68 -19.64 -6.71
N ASN A 527 29.02 -20.54 -7.46
CA ASN A 527 28.70 -20.37 -8.88
C ASN A 527 27.60 -19.33 -9.15
N GLN A 528 26.85 -18.86 -8.14
CA GLN A 528 25.73 -17.89 -8.26
C GLN A 528 24.56 -18.31 -9.17
N ARG A 529 24.76 -19.25 -10.08
CA ARG A 529 23.70 -19.89 -10.87
C ARG A 529 23.05 -20.98 -10.03
N LEU A 530 21.79 -20.76 -9.67
CA LEU A 530 21.05 -21.58 -8.71
C LEU A 530 21.17 -23.12 -8.91
N PRO A 531 21.07 -23.68 -10.13
CA PRO A 531 21.21 -25.14 -10.31
C PRO A 531 22.58 -25.69 -9.90
N TYR A 532 23.65 -24.91 -10.09
CA TYR A 532 25.02 -25.32 -9.76
C TYR A 532 25.29 -25.14 -8.27
N SER A 533 24.80 -24.06 -7.65
CA SER A 533 24.86 -23.87 -6.20
C SER A 533 24.10 -24.99 -5.46
N GLN A 534 22.92 -25.38 -5.95
CA GLN A 534 22.15 -26.52 -5.42
C GLN A 534 22.88 -27.86 -5.60
N SER A 535 23.70 -27.98 -6.65
CA SER A 535 24.51 -29.17 -6.92
C SER A 535 25.85 -29.20 -6.16
N GLY A 536 26.09 -28.26 -5.24
CA GLY A 536 27.28 -28.23 -4.39
C GLY A 536 28.47 -27.46 -4.95
N GLN A 537 28.29 -26.61 -5.97
CA GLN A 537 29.37 -25.73 -6.47
C GLN A 537 29.51 -24.47 -5.62
N TRP A 538 29.88 -24.67 -4.36
CA TRP A 538 30.17 -23.64 -3.37
C TRP A 538 31.14 -24.18 -2.31
N GLY A 539 31.70 -23.28 -1.51
CA GLY A 539 32.49 -23.60 -0.32
C GLY A 539 32.76 -22.38 0.54
N TYR A 540 33.59 -22.54 1.56
CA TYR A 540 33.89 -21.46 2.50
C TYR A 540 35.23 -20.81 2.25
N VAL A 541 35.25 -19.49 2.42
CA VAL A 541 36.44 -18.71 2.73
C VAL A 541 36.33 -18.31 4.20
N ARG A 542 37.11 -18.97 5.05
CA ARG A 542 37.19 -18.69 6.49
C ARG A 542 38.30 -17.70 6.77
N VAL A 543 37.91 -16.54 7.27
CA VAL A 543 38.80 -15.42 7.57
C VAL A 543 39.04 -15.38 9.07
N LEU A 544 40.27 -15.70 9.46
CA LEU A 544 40.68 -15.75 10.86
C LEU A 544 41.03 -14.35 11.39
N PRO A 545 40.78 -14.05 12.68
CA PRO A 545 41.22 -12.81 13.30
C PRO A 545 42.74 -12.61 13.21
N THR A 546 43.18 -11.36 13.11
CA THR A 546 44.62 -11.02 13.15
C THR A 546 45.22 -11.47 14.49
N GLY A 547 46.12 -12.46 14.46
CA GLY A 547 46.76 -13.04 15.65
C GLY A 547 46.30 -14.46 16.00
N ASP A 548 45.34 -15.01 15.27
CA ASP A 548 45.06 -16.45 15.28
C ASP A 548 46.32 -17.24 14.86
N THR A 549 46.51 -18.46 15.38
CA THR A 549 47.70 -19.29 15.10
C THR A 549 47.36 -20.61 14.40
N ARG A 550 46.08 -20.81 14.03
CA ARG A 550 45.64 -21.99 13.27
C ARG A 550 46.30 -22.05 11.90
N LEU A 551 46.54 -20.90 11.27
CA LEU A 551 47.41 -20.79 10.10
C LEU A 551 48.76 -20.22 10.52
N LEU A 552 49.83 -20.96 10.20
CA LEU A 552 51.18 -20.49 10.43
C LEU A 552 51.63 -19.60 9.27
N PRO A 553 52.34 -18.48 9.55
CA PRO A 553 52.90 -17.66 8.50
C PRO A 553 53.89 -18.46 7.65
N LEU A 554 53.91 -18.22 6.34
CA LEU A 554 54.82 -18.87 5.38
C LEU A 554 56.32 -18.60 5.66
N THR A 555 56.64 -17.69 6.57
CA THR A 555 58.01 -17.37 6.98
C THR A 555 58.56 -18.43 7.93
N GLY A 556 59.22 -19.44 7.35
CA GLY A 556 59.89 -20.50 8.09
C GLY A 556 60.44 -21.64 7.23
N ALA A 557 59.97 -21.80 5.99
CA ALA A 557 60.57 -22.70 5.03
C ALA A 557 61.79 -22.04 4.37
N SER A 558 63.00 -22.37 4.83
CA SER A 558 64.17 -22.26 3.95
C SER A 558 63.86 -22.96 2.63
N ALA A 559 64.28 -22.39 1.50
CA ALA A 559 64.20 -23.05 0.20
C ALA A 559 64.74 -24.48 0.34
N GLY A 560 63.90 -25.49 0.11
CA GLY A 560 64.33 -26.87 0.20
C GLY A 560 65.49 -27.08 -0.76
N ALA A 561 66.68 -27.36 -0.22
CA ALA A 561 67.88 -27.72 -0.98
C ALA A 561 67.78 -29.14 -1.57
N LYS A 562 66.62 -29.50 -2.12
CA LYS A 562 66.43 -30.71 -2.93
C LYS A 562 66.19 -30.29 -4.37
N SER A 563 67.27 -30.16 -5.12
CA SER A 563 67.21 -30.33 -6.57
C SER A 563 66.93 -31.81 -6.85
N ALA A 564 65.97 -32.11 -7.72
CA ALA A 564 65.87 -33.44 -8.31
C ALA A 564 67.11 -33.65 -9.19
N GLU A 565 67.94 -34.64 -8.88
CA GLU A 565 68.94 -35.12 -9.83
C GLU A 565 68.19 -35.76 -11.00
N VAL A 566 68.34 -35.17 -12.19
CA VAL A 566 67.87 -35.76 -13.43
C VAL A 566 68.90 -36.81 -13.83
N GLU A 567 68.60 -38.09 -13.58
CA GLU A 567 69.27 -39.19 -14.28
C GLU A 567 68.96 -39.04 -15.78
N GLN A 568 69.99 -38.75 -16.58
CA GLN A 568 69.86 -38.73 -18.04
C GLN A 568 69.64 -40.16 -18.55
N PRO A 569 68.51 -40.48 -19.21
CA PRO A 569 68.41 -41.69 -19.99
C PRO A 569 69.23 -41.49 -21.28
N ALA A 570 70.07 -42.47 -21.59
CA ALA A 570 70.92 -42.48 -22.78
C ALA A 570 70.10 -42.20 -24.07
N ALA A 571 70.67 -41.38 -24.93
CA ALA A 571 70.12 -41.03 -26.23
C ALA A 571 69.97 -42.27 -27.12
N HIS A 572 68.73 -42.68 -27.36
CA HIS A 572 68.37 -43.40 -28.58
C HIS A 572 67.35 -42.58 -29.36
N ALA A 573 67.86 -41.80 -30.30
CA ALA A 573 67.06 -41.21 -31.36
C ALA A 573 66.55 -42.32 -32.30
N ILE A 574 65.25 -42.30 -32.58
CA ILE A 574 64.70 -42.91 -33.79
C ILE A 574 63.82 -41.83 -34.46
N PRO A 575 64.19 -41.30 -35.65
CA PRO A 575 63.32 -40.46 -36.48
C PRO A 575 62.31 -41.37 -37.22
N VAL A 576 61.17 -40.96 -37.78
CA VAL A 576 60.98 -39.92 -38.80
C VAL A 576 59.48 -39.66 -39.03
N ALA A 577 59.17 -38.42 -39.44
CA ALA A 577 58.25 -37.99 -40.50
C ALA A 577 56.76 -38.44 -40.58
N SER A 578 55.92 -37.40 -40.55
CA SER A 578 54.78 -37.07 -41.44
C SER A 578 53.80 -38.18 -41.91
N LYS A 579 52.53 -37.97 -41.55
CA LYS A 579 51.49 -37.58 -42.52
C LYS A 579 50.42 -36.76 -41.84
#